data_AF-A0A180F7T0-F1
#
_entry.id   AF-A0A180F7T0-F1
#
_cell.length_a   1.000
_cell.length_b   1.000
_cell.length_c   1.000
_cell.angle_alpha   90.00
_cell.angle_beta   90.00
_cell.angle_gamma   90.00
#
_symmetry.space_group_name_H-M   'P 1'
#
loop_
_entity.id
_entity.type
_entity.pdbx_description
1 polymer ?
#
loop_
_entity_poly.entity_id
_entity_poly.type
_entity_poly.pdbx_seq_one_letter_code
_entity_poly.pdbx_strand_id
1 'polypeptide(L)' 'MARLESEIQRRIIQRLEAEGWYVVKLILTNRPGIPDLMALKNGKAFFVEVKRPGQRARELQEYRMKELRGRGFECEVWSD' A
#
# COMPACT_ATOMS: atom_id res chain seq x y z
N MET A 1 21.88 9.26 -1.26
CA MET A 1 21.25 8.99 0.06
C MET A 1 20.05 8.07 -0.15
N ALA A 2 19.77 7.16 0.78
CA ALA A 2 18.57 6.34 0.71
C ALA A 2 17.32 7.23 0.85
N ARG A 3 16.33 7.05 -0.05
CA ARG A 3 15.06 7.79 0.01
C ARG A 3 14.28 7.44 1.28
N LEU A 4 13.55 8.41 1.82
CA LEU A 4 12.64 8.16 2.92
C LEU A 4 11.40 7.39 2.43
N GLU A 5 10.81 6.55 3.28
CA GLU A 5 9.60 5.79 2.95
C GLU A 5 8.44 6.73 2.58
N SER A 6 8.38 7.92 3.18
CA SER A 6 7.42 8.98 2.84
C SER A 6 7.59 9.54 1.43
N GLU A 7 8.82 9.64 0.92
CA GLU A 7 9.11 10.08 -0.45
C GLU A 7 8.70 9.02 -1.48
N ILE A 8 8.96 7.75 -1.14
CA ILE A 8 8.52 6.59 -1.94
C ILE A 8 7.00 6.55 -1.98
N GLN A 9 6.33 6.65 -0.82
CA GLN A 9 4.87 6.67 -0.74
C GLN A 9 4.27 7.81 -1.58
N ARG A 10 4.85 9.02 -1.52
CA ARG A 10 4.40 10.15 -2.34
C ARG A 10 4.50 9.87 -3.83
N ARG A 11 5.60 9.25 -4.29
CA ARG A 11 5.80 8.90 -5.70
C ARG A 11 4.83 7.82 -6.18
N ILE A 12 4.57 6.82 -5.33
CA ILE A 12 3.56 5.78 -5.60
C ILE A 12 2.17 6.40 -5.74
N ILE A 13 1.79 7.31 -4.83
CA ILE A 13 0.51 8.04 -4.91
C ILE A 13 0.41 8.78 -6.26
N GLN A 14 1.42 9.59 -6.60
CA GLN A 14 1.44 10.37 -7.85
C GLN A 14 1.34 9.49 -9.10
N ARG A 15 2.04 8.35 -9.11
CA ARG A 15 1.99 7.38 -10.20
C ARG A 15 0.59 6.79 -10.35
N LEU A 16 0.02 6.28 -9.27
CA LEU A 16 -1.32 5.68 -9.28
C LEU A 16 -2.39 6.71 -9.67
N GLU A 17 -2.30 7.94 -9.17
CA GLU A 17 -3.20 9.03 -9.55
C GLU A 17 -3.07 9.38 -11.04
N ALA A 18 -1.85 9.44 -11.59
CA ALA A 18 -1.62 9.65 -13.02
C ALA A 18 -2.17 8.50 -13.89
N GLU A 19 -2.17 7.28 -13.36
CA GLU A 19 -2.80 6.11 -13.97
C GLU A 19 -4.33 6.10 -13.79
N GLY A 20 -4.93 7.09 -13.11
CA GLY A 20 -6.37 7.26 -12.95
C GLY A 20 -6.98 6.52 -11.75
N TRP A 21 -6.16 6.17 -10.75
CA TRP A 21 -6.65 5.65 -9.48
C TRP A 21 -6.99 6.79 -8.51
N TYR A 22 -8.03 6.60 -7.71
CA TYR A 22 -8.29 7.42 -6.53
C TYR A 22 -7.56 6.81 -5.33
N VAL A 23 -6.54 7.48 -4.80
CA VAL A 23 -5.65 6.92 -3.78
C VAL A 23 -5.94 7.52 -2.41
N VAL A 24 -6.15 6.65 -1.41
CA VAL A 24 -6.40 7.02 -0.02
C VAL A 24 -5.27 6.49 0.85
N LYS A 25 -4.65 7.37 1.64
CA LYS A 25 -3.68 6.96 2.66
C LYS A 25 -4.40 6.44 3.91
N LEU A 26 -4.06 5.23 4.35
CA LEU A 26 -4.63 4.59 5.53
C LEU A 26 -3.78 4.89 6.75
N ILE A 27 -4.13 5.94 7.49
CA ILE A 27 -3.35 6.40 8.66
C ILE A 27 -3.90 5.81 9.95
N LEU A 28 -5.21 5.93 10.16
CA LEU A 28 -5.89 5.48 11.36
C LEU A 28 -6.99 4.50 10.97
N THR A 29 -6.84 3.25 11.40
CA THR A 29 -7.83 2.19 11.19
C THR A 29 -7.94 1.34 12.45
N ASN A 30 -9.04 0.61 12.61
CA ASN A 30 -9.20 -0.38 13.67
C ASN A 30 -8.39 -1.68 13.45
N ARG A 31 -7.59 -1.75 12.38
CA ARG A 31 -6.78 -2.91 12.00
C ARG A 31 -5.30 -2.51 11.96
N PRO A 32 -4.56 -2.65 13.08
CA PRO A 32 -3.12 -2.41 13.07
C PRO A 32 -2.41 -3.27 12.02
N GLY A 33 -1.42 -2.68 11.36
CA GLY A 33 -0.65 -3.31 10.28
C GLY A 33 -1.39 -3.38 8.93
N ILE A 34 -2.50 -2.67 8.75
CA ILE A 34 -3.13 -2.52 7.44
C ILE A 34 -2.15 -1.85 6.45
N PRO A 35 -2.21 -2.16 5.14
CA PRO A 35 -1.36 -1.51 4.14
C PRO A 35 -1.48 0.01 4.15
N ASP A 36 -0.42 0.71 3.74
CA ASP A 36 -0.33 2.17 3.80
C ASP A 36 -1.31 2.89 2.87
N LEU A 37 -1.61 2.31 1.71
CA LEU A 37 -2.43 2.91 0.65
C LEU A 37 -3.57 1.99 0.22
N MET A 38 -4.69 2.60 -0.12
CA MET A 38 -5.83 1.99 -0.82
C MET A 38 -6.09 2.76 -2.11
N ALA A 39 -5.89 2.13 -3.25
CA ALA A 39 -6.14 2.67 -4.57
C ALA A 39 -7.46 2.13 -5.13
N LEU A 40 -8.36 3.01 -5.56
CA LEU A 40 -9.69 2.69 -6.05
C LEU A 40 -9.86 3.06 -7.53
N LYS A 41 -10.34 2.15 -8.36
CA LYS A 41 -10.61 2.41 -9.78
C LYS A 41 -11.60 1.41 -10.35
N ASN A 42 -12.62 1.89 -11.06
CA ASN A 42 -13.62 1.05 -11.75
C ASN A 42 -14.22 -0.05 -10.86
N GLY A 43 -14.57 0.29 -9.61
CA GLY A 43 -15.13 -0.66 -8.64
C GLY A 43 -14.12 -1.63 -8.01
N LYS A 44 -12.84 -1.55 -8.35
CA LYS A 44 -11.76 -2.34 -7.75
C LYS A 44 -11.04 -1.58 -6.65
N ALA A 45 -10.57 -2.32 -5.65
CA ALA A 45 -9.68 -1.84 -4.60
C ALA A 45 -8.36 -2.62 -4.65
N PHE A 46 -7.25 -1.87 -4.70
CA PHE A 46 -5.88 -2.36 -4.67
C PHE A 46 -5.15 -1.76 -3.46
N PHE A 47 -4.48 -2.59 -2.67
CA PHE A 47 -3.78 -2.15 -1.46
C PHE A 47 -2.27 -2.20 -1.64
N VAL A 48 -1.58 -1.16 -1.20
CA VAL A 48 -0.11 -1.08 -1.28
C VAL A 48 0.48 -0.86 0.09
N GLU A 49 1.34 -1.79 0.50
CA GLU A 49 2.26 -1.63 1.62
C GLU A 49 3.55 -1.01 1.08
N VAL A 50 3.98 0.13 1.60
CA VAL A 50 5.15 0.84 1.12
C VAL A 50 6.37 0.46 1.95
N LYS A 51 7.48 0.14 1.29
CA LYS A 51 8.75 -0.15 1.95
C LYS A 51 9.89 0.55 1.25
N ARG A 52 10.97 0.84 1.99
CA ARG A 52 12.25 1.16 1.34
C ARG A 52 12.80 -0.08 0.61
N PRO A 53 13.56 0.08 -0.49
CA PRO A 53 14.22 -1.03 -1.15
C PRO A 53 15.01 -1.90 -0.17
N GLY A 54 14.81 -3.22 -0.24
CA GLY A 54 15.45 -4.21 0.65
C GLY A 54 14.82 -4.35 2.04
N GLN A 55 13.82 -3.53 2.40
CA GLN A 55 13.05 -3.73 3.64
C GLN A 55 11.89 -4.69 3.40
N ARG A 56 11.59 -5.49 4.42
CA ARG A 56 10.45 -6.43 4.42
C ARG A 56 9.28 -5.87 5.20
N ALA A 57 8.08 -6.30 4.83
CA ALA A 57 6.90 -6.08 5.64
C ALA A 57 7.08 -6.75 7.02
N ARG A 58 6.51 -6.13 8.05
CA ARG A 58 6.47 -6.73 9.40
C ARG A 58 5.47 -7.89 9.42
N GLU A 59 5.63 -8.85 10.31
CA GLU A 59 4.75 -10.04 10.39
C GLU A 59 3.25 -9.69 10.45
N LEU A 60 2.89 -8.68 11.22
CA LEU A 60 1.50 -8.22 11.30
C LEU A 60 0.98 -7.66 9.98
N GLN A 61 1.84 -6.98 9.21
CA GLN A 61 1.49 -6.46 7.89
C GLN A 61 1.30 -7.62 6.92
N GLU A 62 2.21 -8.59 6.89
CA GLU A 62 2.04 -9.81 6.09
C GLU A 62 0.75 -10.55 6.42
N TYR A 63 0.38 -10.63 7.71
CA TYR A 63 -0.90 -11.19 8.14
C TYR A 63 -2.10 -10.42 7.57
N ARG A 64 -2.10 -9.08 7.64
CA ARG A 64 -3.18 -8.25 7.06
C ARG A 64 -3.24 -8.35 5.54
N MET A 65 -2.10 -8.42 4.87
CA MET A 65 -2.04 -8.62 3.42
C MET A 65 -2.63 -9.99 3.04
N LYS A 66 -2.31 -11.06 3.78
CA LYS A 66 -2.94 -12.38 3.59
C LYS A 66 -4.45 -12.33 3.82
N GLU A 67 -4.91 -11.63 4.85
CA GLU A 67 -6.33 -11.42 5.12
C GLU A 67 -7.06 -10.68 3.98
N LEU A 68 -6.44 -9.66 3.38
CA LEU A 68 -7.00 -8.92 2.25
C LEU A 68 -7.06 -9.79 0.99
N ARG A 69 -5.96 -10.48 0.67
CA ARG A 69 -5.89 -11.42 -0.47
C ARG A 69 -6.91 -12.55 -0.33
N GLY A 70 -7.08 -13.10 0.87
CA GLY A 70 -8.09 -14.12 1.16
C GLY A 70 -9.54 -13.63 0.99
N ARG A 71 -9.77 -12.31 0.99
CA ARG A 71 -11.07 -11.68 0.71
C ARG A 71 -11.24 -11.26 -0.75
N GLY A 72 -10.28 -11.59 -1.61
CA GLY A 72 -10.32 -11.29 -3.04
C GLY A 72 -9.76 -9.92 -3.42
N PHE A 73 -9.12 -9.20 -2.51
CA PHE A 73 -8.47 -7.93 -2.82
C PHE A 73 -7.03 -8.13 -3.30
N GLU A 74 -6.61 -7.32 -4.26
CA GLU A 74 -5.21 -7.24 -4.66
C GLU A 74 -4.42 -6.47 -3.58
N CYS A 75 -3.26 -6.99 -3.20
CA CYS A 75 -2.42 -6.37 -2.18
C CYS A 75 -0.95 -6.69 -2.39
N GLU A 76 -0.10 -5.66 -2.50
CA GLU A 76 1.32 -5.80 -2.83
C GLU A 76 2.23 -4.92 -1.97
N VAL A 77 3.52 -5.28 -1.93
CA VAL A 77 4.58 -4.44 -1.34
C VAL A 77 5.32 -3.72 -2.46
N TRP A 78 5.32 -2.40 -2.44
CA TRP A 78 6.04 -1.58 -3.43
C TRP A 78 7.17 -0.79 -2.77
N SER A 79 8.22 -0.48 -3.53
CA SER A 79 9.43 0.17 -3.00
C SER A 79 10.10 1.20 -3.95
N ASP A 80 9.42 1.51 -5.04
CA ASP A 80 9.94 2.16 -6.25
C ASP A 80 9.77 3.68 -6.33
#